data_AF-A0A955P3Z1-F1
#
_entry.id   AF-A0A955P3Z1-F1
#
_cell.length_a   1.000
_cell.length_b   1.000
_cell.length_c   1.000
_cell.angle_alpha   90.00
_cell.angle_beta   90.00
_cell.angle_gamma   90.00
#
_symmetry.space_group_name_H-M   'P 1'
#
loop_
_entity.id
_entity.type
_entity.pdbx_description
1 polymer ?
#
loop_
_entity_poly.entity_id
_entity_poly.type
_entity_poly.pdbx_seq_one_letter_code
_entity_poly.pdbx_strand_id
1 'polypeptide(L)'
;MKYFFTLLISVILLSSAIFAQEPNPKADGYKGIWFELGQKGEYGDKYSGGLGTYTAKHRPLAVYSPEANKTFFTYGGERNRDRHLLIMASYFDHKTGKVP
;
A
#
# COMPACT_ATOMS: atom_id res chain seq x y z
N MET A 1 -1.32 -46.34 -1.37
CA MET A 1 -0.13 -45.45 -1.46
C MET A 1 -0.36 -44.20 -2.32
N LYS A 2 -0.88 -44.30 -3.55
CA LYS A 2 -1.10 -43.14 -4.44
C LYS A 2 -1.92 -42.00 -3.80
N TYR A 3 -3.06 -42.33 -3.18
CA TYR A 3 -3.93 -41.34 -2.52
C TYR A 3 -3.33 -40.70 -1.26
N PHE A 4 -2.47 -41.43 -0.54
CA PHE A 4 -1.77 -40.90 0.64
C PHE A 4 -0.75 -39.83 0.23
N PHE A 5 -0.03 -40.06 -0.87
CA PHE A 5 0.94 -39.10 -1.39
C PHE A 5 0.26 -37.85 -1.96
N THR A 6 -0.88 -38.02 -2.64
CA THR A 6 -1.69 -36.89 -3.12
C THR A 6 -2.27 -36.08 -1.96
N LEU A 7 -2.80 -36.73 -0.92
CA LEU A 7 -3.32 -36.05 0.27
C LEU A 7 -2.21 -35.26 0.98
N LEU A 8 -1.02 -35.85 1.14
CA LEU A 8 0.13 -35.21 1.78
C LEU A 8 0.59 -33.96 1.01
N ILE A 9 0.68 -34.03 -0.32
CA ILE A 9 1.02 -32.87 -1.16
C ILE A 9 -0.04 -31.78 -1.03
N SER A 10 -1.33 -32.12 -1.05
CA SER A 10 -2.41 -31.15 -0.88
C SER A 10 -2.38 -30.46 0.47
N VAL A 11 -2.06 -31.18 1.55
CA VAL A 11 -1.92 -30.60 2.91
C VAL A 11 -0.73 -29.64 2.98
N ILE A 12 0.41 -30.01 2.38
CA ILE A 12 1.60 -29.14 2.33
C ILE A 12 1.29 -27.86 1.54
N LEU A 13 0.66 -27.97 0.37
CA LEU A 13 0.29 -26.81 -0.46
C LEU A 13 -0.72 -25.88 0.24
N LEU A 14 -1.70 -26.43 0.96
CA LEU A 14 -2.63 -25.63 1.77
C LEU A 14 -1.89 -24.90 2.90
N SER A 15 -0.95 -25.56 3.58
CA SER A 15 -0.21 -24.95 4.69
C SER A 15 0.67 -23.78 4.24
N SER A 16 1.33 -23.89 3.08
CA SER A 16 2.16 -22.82 2.54
C SER A 16 1.37 -21.56 2.15
N ALA A 17 0.11 -21.72 1.73
CA ALA A 17 -0.74 -20.59 1.38
C ALA A 17 -1.13 -19.74 2.61
N ILE A 18 -1.23 -20.35 3.79
CA ILE A 18 -1.61 -19.68 5.04
C ILE A 18 -0.44 -18.84 5.59
N PHE A 19 0.80 -19.28 5.38
CA PHE A 19 2.00 -18.58 5.87
C PHE A 19 2.55 -17.51 4.92
N ALA A 20 2.08 -17.43 3.68
CA ALA A 20 2.62 -16.50 2.69
C ALA A 20 2.19 -15.04 2.88
N GLN A 21 1.15 -14.77 3.68
CA GLN A 21 0.65 -13.42 3.89
C GLN A 21 1.15 -12.84 5.21
N GLU A 22 2.26 -12.12 5.13
CA GLU A 22 2.69 -11.24 6.23
C GLU A 22 1.51 -10.34 6.64
N PRO A 23 1.22 -10.20 7.95
CA PRO A 23 0.18 -9.30 8.41
C PRO A 23 0.53 -7.89 7.94
N ASN A 24 -0.39 -7.25 7.21
CA ASN A 24 -0.28 -5.82 6.87
C ASN A 24 -0.83 -5.02 8.05
N PRO A 25 0.01 -4.55 9.00
CA PRO A 25 -0.48 -3.82 10.15
C PRO A 25 -1.21 -2.54 9.69
N LYS A 26 -2.35 -2.26 10.32
CA LYS A 26 -3.06 -1.00 10.08
C LYS A 26 -2.17 0.15 10.55
N ALA A 27 -1.92 1.12 9.67
CA ALA A 27 -1.22 2.33 10.03
C ALA A 27 -2.08 3.20 10.97
N ASP A 28 -1.41 3.86 11.92
CA ASP A 28 -1.99 4.91 12.74
C ASP A 28 -2.12 6.20 11.91
N GLY A 29 -3.21 6.31 11.17
CA GLY A 29 -3.49 7.42 10.27
C GLY A 29 -2.61 7.46 9.01
N TYR A 30 -2.66 8.59 8.32
CA TYR A 30 -1.93 8.82 7.07
C TYR A 30 -0.60 9.50 7.35
N LYS A 31 0.49 8.78 7.08
CA LYS A 31 1.86 9.29 7.20
C LYS A 31 2.50 9.23 5.82
N GLY A 32 2.29 10.28 5.03
CA GLY A 32 2.88 10.39 3.70
C GLY A 32 4.39 10.55 3.78
N ILE A 33 5.12 9.97 2.83
CA ILE A 33 6.58 10.10 2.82
C ILE A 33 7.01 11.53 2.49
N TRP A 34 7.98 12.04 3.25
CA TRP A 34 8.74 13.23 2.89
C TRP A 34 9.97 12.86 2.07
N PHE A 35 10.12 13.47 0.90
CA PHE A 35 11.22 13.16 0.00
C PHE A 35 11.82 14.41 -0.63
N GLU A 36 13.13 14.40 -0.84
CA GLU A 36 13.91 15.45 -1.51
C GLU A 36 14.60 14.84 -2.73
N LEU A 37 14.57 15.50 -3.89
CA LEU A 37 15.17 14.97 -5.11
C LEU A 37 16.71 15.06 -5.13
N GLY A 38 17.30 15.83 -4.21
CA GLY A 38 18.72 16.17 -4.21
C GLY A 38 19.09 17.26 -5.23
N GLN A 39 18.12 17.86 -5.91
CA GLN A 39 18.32 18.87 -6.94
C GLN A 39 18.09 20.26 -6.34
N LYS A 40 19.16 20.84 -5.77
CA LYS A 40 19.09 22.09 -5.02
C LYS A 40 19.26 23.32 -5.92
N GLY A 41 18.40 24.32 -5.70
CA GLY A 41 18.55 25.69 -6.18
C GLY A 41 18.67 26.67 -5.01
N GLU A 42 18.60 27.97 -5.30
CA GLU A 42 18.70 29.06 -4.31
C GLU A 42 17.71 28.92 -3.15
N TYR A 43 16.50 28.44 -3.43
CA TYR A 43 15.41 28.31 -2.46
C TYR A 43 15.19 26.88 -1.93
N GLY A 44 16.15 25.96 -2.14
CA GLY A 44 16.06 24.57 -1.68
C GLY A 44 15.86 23.56 -2.81
N ASP A 45 15.33 22.38 -2.48
CA ASP A 45 15.18 21.27 -3.43
C ASP A 45 14.01 21.50 -4.41
N LYS A 46 14.25 21.18 -5.68
CA LYS A 46 13.24 21.25 -6.75
C LYS A 46 11.96 20.49 -6.40
N TYR A 47 12.08 19.34 -5.74
CA TYR A 47 10.94 18.65 -5.14
C TYR A 47 11.27 18.32 -3.70
N SER A 48 10.55 18.95 -2.79
CA SER A 48 10.56 18.65 -1.37
C SER A 48 9.13 18.71 -0.85
N GLY A 49 8.78 17.86 0.13
CA GLY A 49 7.42 17.84 0.66
C GLY A 49 6.86 16.45 0.91
N GLY A 50 5.60 16.43 1.36
CA GLY A 50 4.78 15.22 1.44
C GLY A 50 4.38 14.75 0.04
N LEU A 51 5.13 13.81 -0.51
CA LEU A 51 4.99 13.30 -1.88
C LEU A 51 4.21 11.98 -1.94
N GLY A 52 3.29 11.75 -1.00
CA GLY A 52 2.59 10.46 -0.88
C GLY A 52 1.84 10.00 -2.13
N THR A 53 1.21 10.89 -2.89
CA THR A 53 0.53 10.53 -4.16
C THR A 53 1.34 10.91 -5.39
N TYR A 54 2.63 11.24 -5.24
CA TYR A 54 3.48 11.67 -6.33
C TYR A 54 4.12 10.48 -7.07
N THR A 55 4.28 10.53 -8.40
CA THR A 55 3.65 11.53 -9.28
C THR A 55 2.18 11.15 -9.50
N ALA A 56 1.31 12.15 -9.63
CA ALA A 56 -0.09 11.94 -9.99
C ALA A 56 -0.28 11.36 -11.43
N LYS A 57 0.80 11.01 -12.14
CA LYS A 57 0.77 10.39 -13.46
C LYS A 57 0.58 8.87 -13.42
N HIS A 58 0.59 8.24 -12.24
CA HIS A 58 0.19 6.84 -12.11
C HIS A 58 -1.27 6.67 -12.50
N ARG A 59 -1.55 5.86 -13.54
CA ARG A 59 -2.90 5.63 -14.04
C ARG A 59 -3.20 4.12 -14.09
N PRO A 60 -4.20 3.63 -13.31
CA PRO A 60 -4.96 4.36 -12.30
C PRO A 60 -4.20 4.52 -10.97
N LEU A 61 -4.25 5.71 -10.36
CA LEU A 61 -3.84 5.92 -8.97
C LEU A 61 -4.89 5.37 -7.99
N ALA A 62 -6.16 5.43 -8.41
CA ALA A 62 -7.31 5.06 -7.62
C ALA A 62 -8.36 4.34 -8.48
N VAL A 63 -9.05 3.36 -7.91
CA VAL A 63 -10.05 2.52 -8.60
C VAL A 63 -11.33 2.47 -7.78
N TYR A 64 -12.46 2.77 -8.42
CA TYR A 64 -13.78 2.65 -7.82
C TYR A 64 -14.30 1.21 -7.90
N SER A 65 -14.82 0.70 -6.79
CA SER A 65 -15.59 -0.54 -6.71
C SER A 65 -17.06 -0.23 -6.42
N PRO A 66 -17.97 -0.48 -7.38
CA PRO A 66 -19.40 -0.33 -7.16
C PRO A 66 -19.93 -1.23 -6.03
N GLU A 67 -19.44 -2.47 -5.94
CA GLU A 67 -19.87 -3.45 -4.94
C GLU A 67 -19.53 -2.98 -3.50
N ALA A 68 -18.33 -2.43 -3.31
CA ALA A 68 -17.93 -1.92 -2.00
C ALA A 68 -18.43 -0.49 -1.72
N ASN A 69 -18.95 0.20 -2.73
CA ASN A 69 -19.20 1.65 -2.76
C ASN A 69 -18.00 2.46 -2.25
N LYS A 70 -16.80 2.13 -2.74
CA LYS A 70 -15.51 2.67 -2.27
C LYS A 70 -14.56 2.94 -3.44
N THR A 71 -13.73 3.96 -3.31
CA THR A 71 -12.58 4.18 -4.19
C THR A 71 -11.30 3.79 -3.46
N PHE A 72 -10.62 2.75 -3.92
CA PHE A 72 -9.34 2.29 -3.38
C PHE A 72 -8.18 3.03 -4.03
N PHE A 73 -7.13 3.32 -3.28
CA PHE A 73 -5.95 4.02 -3.77
C PHE A 73 -4.69 3.59 -3.03
N THR A 74 -3.53 3.85 -3.65
CA THR A 74 -2.22 3.67 -3.02
C THR A 74 -1.52 5.01 -2.82
N TYR A 75 -0.63 5.07 -1.84
CA TYR A 75 0.23 6.23 -1.59
C TYR A 75 1.57 5.78 -1.00
N GLY A 76 2.63 6.55 -1.23
CA GLY A 76 3.92 6.42 -0.55
C GLY A 76 3.82 6.89 0.89
N GLY A 77 4.07 5.99 1.83
CA GLY A 77 4.14 6.30 3.25
C GLY A 77 5.54 6.14 3.82
N GLU A 78 5.70 6.54 5.07
CA GLU A 78 6.94 6.35 5.84
C GLU A 78 6.75 5.41 7.02
N ARG A 79 7.83 4.71 7.40
CA ARG A 79 7.89 3.94 8.64
C ARG A 79 8.47 4.83 9.73
N ASN A 80 7.67 5.20 10.74
CA ASN A 80 8.17 5.82 11.99
C ASN A 80 9.11 7.03 11.81
N ARG A 81 8.83 7.96 10.88
CA ARG A 81 9.68 9.13 10.56
C ARG A 81 11.05 8.80 9.95
N ASP A 82 11.30 7.54 9.63
CA ASP A 82 12.43 7.17 8.78
C ASP A 82 12.05 7.42 7.32
N ARG A 83 13.00 7.94 6.53
CA ARG A 83 12.87 8.13 5.07
C ARG A 83 12.84 6.79 4.30
N HIS A 84 12.20 5.77 4.86
CA HIS A 84 11.98 4.45 4.27
C HIS A 84 10.62 4.43 3.57
N LEU A 85 10.64 4.26 2.25
CA LEU A 85 9.44 4.25 1.42
C LEU A 85 8.64 2.96 1.64
N LEU A 86 7.40 3.13 2.07
CA LEU A 86 6.37 2.09 2.11
C LEU A 86 5.33 2.32 1.03
N ILE A 87 4.80 1.23 0.45
CA ILE A 87 3.60 1.27 -0.36
C ILE A 87 2.41 1.07 0.57
N MET A 88 1.59 2.10 0.71
CA MET A 88 0.41 2.08 1.55
C MET A 88 -0.84 1.91 0.69
N ALA A 89 -1.87 1.28 1.24
CA ALA A 89 -3.17 1.15 0.62
C ALA A 89 -4.26 1.75 1.53
N SER A 90 -5.25 2.41 0.94
CA SER A 90 -6.45 2.83 1.65
C SER A 90 -7.64 3.02 0.71
N TYR A 91 -8.75 3.54 1.23
CA TYR A 91 -9.96 3.80 0.47
C TYR A 91 -10.66 5.10 0.88
N PHE A 92 -11.44 5.67 -0.03
CA PHE A 92 -12.47 6.66 0.23
C PHE A 92 -13.83 5.95 0.26
N ASP A 93 -14.56 6.10 1.36
CA ASP A 93 -15.89 5.55 1.56
C ASP A 93 -16.95 6.53 1.09
N HIS A 94 -17.62 6.21 -0.03
CA HIS A 94 -18.64 7.08 -0.61
C HIS A 94 -19.93 7.15 0.22
N LYS A 95 -20.16 6.20 1.14
CA LYS A 95 -21.30 6.25 2.05
C LYS A 95 -21.12 7.33 3.12
N THR A 96 -19.90 7.50 3.62
CA THR A 96 -19.60 8.44 4.72
C THR A 96 -18.94 9.72 4.26
N GLY A 97 -18.40 9.75 3.04
CA GLY A 97 -17.59 10.85 2.52
C GLY A 97 -16.23 10.96 3.20
N LYS A 98 -15.71 9.87 3.77
CA LYS A 98 -14.47 9.86 4.58
C LYS A 98 -13.51 8.76 4.18
N VAL A 99 -12.26 8.95 4.58
CA VAL A 99 -11.26 7.89 4.64
C VAL A 99 -11.27 7.20 6.02
N PRO A 100 -10.69 6.00 6.18
CA PRO A 100 -10.61 5.25 7.44
C PRO A 100 -9.91 5.95 8.60
#